data_AF-A0A9D7EC01-F1
#
_entry.id   AF-A0A9D7EC01-F1
#
_cell.length_a   1.000
_cell.length_b   1.000
_cell.length_c   1.000
_cell.angle_alpha   90.00
_cell.angle_beta   90.00
_cell.angle_gamma   90.00
#
_symmetry.space_group_name_H-M   'P 1'
#
loop_
_entity.id
_entity.type
_entity.pdbx_description
1 polymer ?
#
loop_
_entity_poly.entity_id
_entity_poly.type
_entity_poly.pdbx_seq_one_letter_code
_entity_poly.pdbx_strand_id
1 'polypeptide(L)'
;MNGITFQRVERDTVLEVEVYRIGAMNTVREPFEGHYLHRDVAVRVELATVTARAGDLLVPMDRATDRFVMAVLEPEAPDSYFAWGFFDSVLQQKEWFSDYVFEDVATDLLAKDPALKAELEAKRAADPEFAKDAWAQLAFVFERSPYMEPGYRRYPVCRVVGN
;
A
#
# COMPACT_ATOMS: atom_id res chain seq x y z
N MET A 1 24.69 -12.16 -10.87
CA MET A 1 23.97 -11.32 -9.88
C MET A 1 24.57 -9.93 -9.96
N ASN A 2 23.75 -8.88 -10.02
CA ASN A 2 24.11 -7.50 -10.42
C ASN A 2 24.98 -6.73 -9.40
N GLY A 3 25.85 -7.42 -8.66
CA GLY A 3 26.76 -6.82 -7.67
C GLY A 3 26.06 -6.24 -6.43
N ILE A 4 24.75 -6.44 -6.28
CA ILE A 4 23.98 -5.92 -5.14
C ILE A 4 24.41 -6.66 -3.87
N THR A 5 24.89 -5.90 -2.90
CA THR A 5 25.15 -6.39 -1.55
C THR A 5 23.90 -6.28 -0.70
N PHE A 6 23.62 -7.30 0.10
CA PHE A 6 22.54 -7.31 1.08
C PHE A 6 23.01 -8.00 2.36
N GLN A 7 22.34 -7.67 3.46
CA GLN A 7 22.49 -8.31 4.75
C GLN A 7 21.20 -9.07 5.05
N ARG A 8 21.33 -10.28 5.60
CA ARG A 8 20.17 -11.02 6.08
C ARG A 8 19.91 -10.62 7.52
N VAL A 9 18.66 -10.30 7.85
CA VAL A 9 18.22 -10.07 9.21
C VAL A 9 18.33 -11.39 9.98
N GLU A 10 19.17 -11.45 11.01
CA GLU A 10 19.47 -12.71 11.72
C GLU A 10 18.39 -13.09 12.75
N ARG A 11 17.69 -12.09 13.29
CA ARG A 11 16.63 -12.24 14.28
C ARG A 11 15.58 -11.17 14.07
N ASP A 12 14.36 -11.45 14.48
CA ASP A 12 13.27 -10.48 14.44
C ASP A 12 13.71 -9.13 15.05
N THR A 13 13.63 -8.08 14.25
CA THR A 13 14.14 -6.75 14.57
C THR A 13 13.06 -5.72 14.28
N VAL A 14 12.80 -4.84 15.24
CA VAL A 14 11.85 -3.74 15.07
C VAL A 14 12.57 -2.57 14.42
N LEU A 15 12.04 -2.08 13.30
CA LEU A 15 12.61 -0.98 12.51
C LEU A 15 11.56 0.11 12.30
N GLU A 16 12.01 1.36 12.31
CA GLU A 16 11.22 2.48 11.77
C GLU A 16 11.46 2.57 10.26
N VAL A 17 10.38 2.59 9.50
CA VAL A 17 10.43 2.53 8.04
C VAL A 17 9.38 3.43 7.40
N GLU A 18 9.63 3.84 6.16
CA GLU A 18 8.60 4.28 5.22
C GLU A 18 8.03 3.05 4.51
N VAL A 19 6.70 2.93 4.55
CA VAL A 19 5.92 1.91 3.84
C VAL A 19 5.13 2.58 2.73
N TYR A 20 5.05 1.91 1.58
CA TYR A 20 4.21 2.33 0.47
C TYR A 20 2.87 1.61 0.51
N ARG A 21 1.78 2.37 0.35
CA ARG A 21 0.47 1.84 -0.04
C ARG A 21 0.18 2.19 -1.48
N ILE A 22 -0.06 1.17 -2.30
CA ILE A 22 -0.39 1.33 -3.71
C ILE A 22 -1.75 2.00 -3.85
N GLY A 23 -1.76 3.17 -4.49
CA GLY A 23 -2.93 3.96 -4.81
C GLY A 23 -3.50 3.62 -6.19
N ALA A 24 -3.79 4.66 -6.98
CA ALA A 24 -4.24 4.49 -8.35
C ALA A 24 -3.12 3.89 -9.22
N MET A 25 -3.50 3.06 -10.19
CA MET A 25 -2.61 2.51 -11.21
C MET A 25 -3.42 2.04 -12.42
N ASN A 26 -2.75 1.90 -13.56
CA ASN A 26 -3.32 1.39 -14.80
C ASN A 26 -2.64 0.07 -15.16
N THR A 27 -3.42 -1.01 -15.27
CA THR A 27 -2.93 -2.28 -15.82
C THR A 27 -3.22 -2.33 -17.31
N VAL A 28 -2.20 -2.63 -18.12
CA VAL A 28 -2.38 -2.80 -19.57
C VAL A 28 -3.33 -3.96 -19.88
N ARG A 29 -3.99 -3.91 -21.04
CA ARG A 29 -4.95 -4.95 -21.46
C ARG A 29 -4.34 -6.09 -22.28
N GLU A 30 -3.16 -5.85 -22.85
CA GLU A 30 -2.44 -6.82 -23.66
C GLU A 30 -1.11 -7.13 -22.98
N PRO A 31 -0.69 -8.41 -22.94
CA PRO A 31 0.54 -8.79 -22.27
C PRO A 31 1.77 -8.36 -23.08
N PHE A 32 2.80 -7.92 -22.38
CA PHE A 32 4.14 -7.69 -22.92
C PHE A 32 5.10 -8.68 -22.28
N GLU A 33 5.79 -9.49 -23.10
CA GLU A 33 6.66 -10.58 -22.62
C GLU A 33 5.99 -11.55 -21.63
N GLY A 34 4.66 -11.70 -21.71
CA GLY A 34 3.88 -12.55 -20.80
C GLY A 34 3.37 -11.87 -19.53
N HIS A 35 3.62 -10.57 -19.36
CA HIS A 35 3.23 -9.79 -18.19
C HIS A 35 2.19 -8.71 -18.52
N TYR A 36 1.26 -8.46 -17.59
CA TYR A 36 0.32 -7.35 -17.67
C TYR A 36 0.83 -6.20 -16.81
N LEU A 37 1.62 -5.32 -17.44
CA LEU A 37 2.32 -4.26 -16.73
C LEU A 37 1.38 -3.26 -16.03
N HIS A 38 1.75 -2.86 -14.82
CA HIS A 38 1.18 -1.71 -14.11
C HIS A 38 1.92 -0.42 -14.49
N ARG A 39 1.16 0.65 -14.72
CA ARG A 39 1.65 1.98 -15.10
C ARG A 39 0.97 3.07 -14.27
N ASP A 40 1.53 4.26 -14.30
CA ASP A 40 1.00 5.45 -13.62
C ASP A 40 0.69 5.17 -12.13
N VAL A 41 1.59 4.40 -11.50
CA VAL A 41 1.42 3.94 -10.13
C VAL A 41 1.57 5.14 -9.21
N ALA A 42 0.53 5.46 -8.47
CA ALA A 42 0.56 6.41 -7.37
C ALA A 42 0.72 5.67 -6.05
N VAL A 43 1.45 6.23 -5.10
CA VAL A 43 1.59 5.66 -3.75
C VAL A 43 1.27 6.66 -2.66
N ARG A 44 0.78 6.15 -1.52
CA ARG A 44 0.82 6.86 -0.24
C ARG A 44 1.99 6.33 0.57
N VAL A 45 2.85 7.22 1.05
CA VAL A 45 3.93 6.88 1.97
C VAL A 45 3.45 7.08 3.40
N GLU A 46 3.71 6.11 4.27
CA GLU A 46 3.44 6.19 5.71
C GLU A 46 4.67 5.80 6.52
N LEU A 47 4.96 6.55 7.58
CA LEU A 47 5.91 6.12 8.59
C LEU A 47 5.28 5.03 9.44
N ALA A 48 5.98 3.93 9.62
CA ALA A 48 5.51 2.81 10.40
C ALA A 48 6.66 2.11 11.14
N THR A 49 6.31 1.51 12.27
CA THR A 49 7.17 0.55 12.95
C THR A 49 6.85 -0.85 12.43
N VAL A 50 7.85 -1.57 11.92
CA VAL A 50 7.69 -2.92 11.37
C VAL A 50 8.64 -3.89 12.05
N THR A 51 8.20 -5.14 12.17
CA THR A 51 9.09 -6.24 12.57
C THR A 51 9.65 -6.88 11.30
N ALA A 52 10.91 -6.56 10.98
CA ALA A 52 11.68 -7.33 10.01
C ALA A 52 11.96 -8.71 10.61
N ARG A 53 11.56 -9.77 9.91
CA ARG A 53 11.67 -11.14 10.39
C ARG A 53 13.07 -11.69 10.13
N ALA A 54 13.48 -12.66 10.94
CA ALA A 54 14.66 -13.45 10.64
C ALA A 54 14.56 -14.03 9.22
N GLY A 55 15.54 -13.74 8.37
CA GLY A 55 15.55 -14.14 6.97
C GLY A 55 15.27 -13.00 5.98
N ASP A 56 14.66 -11.89 6.41
CA ASP A 56 14.45 -10.71 5.56
C ASP A 56 15.79 -10.13 5.07
N LEU A 57 15.74 -9.40 3.94
CA LEU A 57 16.93 -8.82 3.32
C LEU A 57 16.95 -7.31 3.54
N LEU A 58 18.01 -6.83 4.17
CA LEU A 58 18.35 -5.41 4.23
C LEU A 58 19.34 -5.10 3.11
N VAL A 59 19.01 -4.15 2.24
CA VAL A 59 19.90 -3.71 1.16
C VAL A 59 20.52 -2.37 1.57
N PRO A 60 21.81 -2.31 1.94
CA PRO A 60 22.46 -1.05 2.25
C PRO A 60 22.57 -0.17 1.02
N MET A 61 22.19 1.10 1.16
CA MET A 61 22.38 2.14 0.15
C MET A 61 23.78 2.77 0.28
N ASP A 62 24.07 3.84 -0.46
CA ASP A 62 25.38 4.50 -0.63
C ASP A 62 26.38 3.67 -1.43
N ARG A 63 25.89 2.96 -2.46
CA ARG A 63 26.66 2.10 -3.35
C ARG A 63 26.47 2.51 -4.82
N ALA A 64 27.39 2.10 -5.68
CA ALA A 64 27.24 2.28 -7.13
C ALA A 64 25.99 1.58 -7.71
N THR A 65 25.43 0.61 -6.98
CA THR A 65 24.25 -0.17 -7.36
C THR A 65 22.91 0.49 -6.99
N ASP A 66 22.91 1.62 -6.26
CA ASP A 66 21.69 2.21 -5.69
C ASP A 66 20.64 2.53 -6.75
N ARG A 67 21.07 3.10 -7.88
CA ARG A 67 20.17 3.39 -8.99
C ARG A 67 19.46 2.14 -9.51
N PHE A 68 20.16 1.00 -9.54
CA PHE A 68 19.57 -0.26 -9.95
C PHE A 68 18.57 -0.76 -8.91
N VAL A 69 18.93 -0.71 -7.61
CA VAL A 69 18.04 -1.09 -6.50
C VAL A 69 16.76 -0.27 -6.53
N MET A 70 16.86 1.05 -6.68
CA MET A 70 15.71 1.95 -6.77
C MET A 70 14.87 1.65 -8.01
N ALA A 71 15.50 1.43 -9.18
CA ALA A 71 14.76 1.15 -10.41
C ALA A 71 13.94 -0.13 -10.35
N VAL A 72 14.40 -1.16 -9.62
CA VAL A 72 13.70 -2.46 -9.54
C VAL A 72 12.78 -2.59 -8.33
N LEU A 73 13.05 -1.86 -7.23
CA LEU A 73 12.30 -1.98 -5.98
C LEU A 73 11.34 -0.82 -5.68
N GLU A 74 11.49 0.35 -6.30
CA GLU A 74 10.51 1.43 -6.09
C GLU A 74 9.24 1.16 -6.92
N PRO A 75 8.04 1.09 -6.31
CA PRO A 75 6.83 0.67 -7.02
C PRO A 75 6.39 1.66 -8.12
N GLU A 76 6.80 2.92 -8.03
CA GLU A 76 6.53 3.96 -9.03
C GLU A 76 7.51 3.90 -10.23
N ALA A 77 8.58 3.12 -10.15
CA ALA A 77 9.54 3.00 -11.24
C ALA A 77 8.96 2.14 -12.39
N PRO A 78 9.18 2.54 -13.66
CA PRO A 78 8.49 1.96 -14.82
C PRO A 78 8.85 0.49 -15.09
N ASP A 79 10.05 0.07 -14.69
CA ASP A 79 10.56 -1.29 -14.84
C ASP A 79 10.75 -2.00 -13.49
N SER A 80 10.01 -1.56 -12.47
CA SER A 80 10.05 -2.18 -11.15
C SER A 80 9.43 -3.56 -11.14
N TYR A 81 9.82 -4.39 -10.18
CA TYR A 81 9.13 -5.66 -9.95
C TYR A 81 7.63 -5.48 -9.71
N PHE A 82 7.21 -4.34 -9.15
CA PHE A 82 5.78 -4.02 -9.05
C PHE A 82 5.16 -3.79 -10.42
N ALA A 83 5.77 -2.96 -11.27
CA ALA A 83 5.30 -2.71 -12.63
C ALA A 83 5.17 -4.00 -13.43
N TRP A 84 6.04 -4.98 -13.19
CA TRP A 84 6.01 -6.30 -13.83
C TRP A 84 5.08 -7.34 -13.18
N GLY A 85 4.34 -6.95 -12.14
CA GLY A 85 3.32 -7.78 -11.50
C GLY A 85 3.83 -8.84 -10.51
N PHE A 86 5.09 -8.72 -10.05
CA PHE A 86 5.66 -9.70 -9.09
C PHE A 86 5.03 -9.62 -7.70
N PHE A 87 4.26 -8.56 -7.42
CA PHE A 87 3.66 -8.30 -6.11
C PHE A 87 2.13 -8.15 -6.16
N ASP A 88 1.47 -8.67 -7.19
CA ASP A 88 0.01 -8.55 -7.38
C ASP A 88 -0.82 -9.09 -6.21
N SER A 89 -0.23 -10.00 -5.42
CA SER A 89 -0.86 -10.56 -4.23
C SER A 89 -1.30 -9.50 -3.20
N VAL A 90 -0.68 -8.32 -3.19
CA VAL A 90 -1.08 -7.22 -2.29
C VAL A 90 -2.27 -6.42 -2.82
N LEU A 91 -2.60 -6.55 -4.10
CA LEU A 91 -3.69 -5.81 -4.76
C LEU A 91 -5.06 -6.45 -4.57
N GLN A 92 -5.10 -7.70 -4.12
CA GLN A 92 -6.34 -8.40 -3.83
C GLN A 92 -6.76 -8.15 -2.38
N GLN A 93 -7.92 -7.52 -2.21
CA GLN A 93 -8.58 -7.45 -0.91
C GLN A 93 -9.21 -8.80 -0.59
N LYS A 94 -8.84 -9.40 0.54
CA LYS A 94 -9.37 -10.72 0.93
C LYS A 94 -10.60 -10.61 1.82
N GLU A 95 -10.67 -9.56 2.62
CA GLU A 95 -11.75 -9.34 3.58
C GLU A 95 -12.56 -8.11 3.21
N TRP A 96 -13.88 -8.28 3.19
CA TRP A 96 -14.85 -7.21 2.96
C TRP A 96 -15.79 -7.10 4.15
N PHE A 97 -16.51 -5.98 4.25
CA PHE A 97 -17.56 -5.82 5.23
C PHE A 97 -18.92 -6.25 4.67
N SER A 98 -19.83 -6.61 5.56
CA SER A 98 -21.25 -6.76 5.26
C SER A 98 -21.96 -5.47 5.62
N ASP A 99 -22.63 -4.83 4.66
CA ASP A 99 -23.28 -3.52 4.84
C ASP A 99 -24.17 -3.49 6.09
N TYR A 100 -25.02 -4.51 6.25
CA TYR A 100 -25.97 -4.62 7.36
C TYR A 100 -25.30 -4.67 8.75
N VAL A 101 -24.11 -5.25 8.82
CA VAL A 101 -23.37 -5.36 10.10
C VAL A 101 -22.50 -4.12 10.32
N PHE A 102 -22.06 -3.48 9.24
CA PHE A 102 -21.08 -2.40 9.31
C PHE A 102 -21.69 -1.02 9.50
N GLU A 103 -22.96 -0.79 9.16
CA GLU A 103 -23.61 0.53 9.36
C GLU A 103 -23.53 1.06 10.80
N ASP A 104 -23.84 0.22 11.79
CA ASP A 104 -23.76 0.59 13.21
C ASP A 104 -22.31 0.88 13.64
N VAL A 105 -21.37 0.08 13.13
CA VAL A 105 -19.93 0.23 13.40
C VAL A 105 -19.39 1.52 12.76
N ALA A 106 -19.76 1.80 11.51
CA ALA A 106 -19.38 3.01 10.78
C ALA A 106 -19.90 4.26 11.50
N THR A 107 -21.14 4.20 12.01
CA THR A 107 -21.74 5.29 12.78
C THR A 107 -20.95 5.57 14.06
N ASP A 108 -20.58 4.52 14.81
CA ASP A 108 -19.77 4.64 16.03
C ASP A 108 -18.34 5.15 15.73
N LEU A 109 -17.72 4.67 14.65
CA LEU A 109 -16.40 5.15 14.20
C LEU A 109 -16.43 6.64 13.86
N LEU A 110 -17.41 7.09 13.08
CA LEU A 110 -17.57 8.50 12.72
C LEU A 110 -17.90 9.41 13.92
N ALA A 111 -18.53 8.85 14.96
CA ALA A 111 -18.76 9.57 16.21
C ALA A 111 -17.48 9.72 17.05
N LYS A 112 -16.62 8.69 17.04
CA LYS A 112 -15.36 8.65 17.78
C LYS A 112 -14.20 9.35 17.07
N ASP A 113 -14.26 9.46 15.74
CA ASP A 113 -13.25 10.11 14.91
C ASP A 113 -13.84 11.28 14.10
N PRO A 114 -13.81 12.50 14.67
CA PRO A 114 -14.27 13.70 13.97
C PRO A 114 -13.47 14.04 12.70
N ALA A 115 -12.21 13.61 12.61
CA ALA A 115 -11.36 13.87 11.45
C ALA A 115 -11.81 13.01 10.27
N LEU A 116 -12.03 11.70 10.50
CA LEU A 116 -12.60 10.79 9.51
C LEU A 116 -13.96 11.28 9.00
N LYS A 117 -14.81 11.76 9.91
CA LYS A 117 -16.10 12.35 9.54
C LYS A 117 -15.95 13.58 8.65
N ALA A 118 -15.02 14.47 8.96
CA ALA A 118 -14.75 15.65 8.14
C ALA A 118 -14.24 15.27 6.74
N GLU A 119 -13.38 14.26 6.62
CA GLU A 119 -12.91 13.75 5.32
C GLU A 119 -14.05 13.16 4.48
N LEU A 120 -14.93 12.37 5.10
CA LEU A 120 -16.10 11.80 4.43
C LEU A 120 -17.01 12.90 3.87
N GLU A 121 -17.35 13.89 4.71
CA GLU A 121 -18.21 15.01 4.29
C GLU A 121 -17.55 15.87 3.22
N ALA A 122 -16.24 16.11 3.30
CA ALA A 122 -15.49 16.81 2.26
C ALA A 122 -15.56 16.06 0.93
N LYS A 123 -15.43 14.73 0.94
CA LYS A 123 -15.57 13.92 -0.28
C LYS A 123 -16.99 13.93 -0.83
N ARG A 124 -18.02 13.84 0.03
CA ARG A 124 -19.44 13.97 -0.37
C ARG A 124 -19.74 15.31 -1.01
N ALA A 125 -19.15 16.39 -0.51
CA ALA A 125 -19.32 17.72 -1.09
C ALA A 125 -18.61 17.89 -2.44
N ALA A 126 -17.46 17.23 -2.63
CA ALA A 126 -16.65 17.33 -3.84
C ALA A 126 -17.13 16.41 -4.98
N ASP A 127 -17.80 15.30 -4.67
CA ASP A 127 -18.15 14.24 -5.62
C ASP A 127 -19.64 13.87 -5.51
N PRO A 128 -20.51 14.42 -6.38
CA PRO A 128 -21.94 14.16 -6.36
C PRO A 128 -22.34 12.71 -6.65
N GLU A 129 -21.52 11.95 -7.37
CA GLU A 129 -21.80 10.54 -7.63
C GLU A 129 -21.49 9.69 -6.41
N PHE A 130 -20.35 9.95 -5.75
CA PHE A 130 -20.03 9.37 -4.45
C PHE A 130 -21.10 9.69 -3.38
N ALA A 131 -21.61 10.92 -3.36
CA ALA A 131 -22.62 11.34 -2.38
C ALA A 131 -23.95 10.56 -2.47
N LYS A 132 -24.28 10.01 -3.64
CA LYS A 132 -25.48 9.21 -3.88
C LYS A 132 -25.27 7.71 -3.64
N ASP A 133 -24.02 7.27 -3.51
CA ASP A 133 -23.67 5.87 -3.34
C ASP A 133 -23.43 5.57 -1.85
N ALA A 134 -24.42 4.94 -1.20
CA ALA A 134 -24.35 4.58 0.21
C ALA A 134 -23.26 3.54 0.48
N TRP A 135 -23.07 2.58 -0.44
CA TRP A 135 -22.05 1.56 -0.31
C TRP A 135 -20.66 2.18 -0.39
N ALA A 136 -20.42 3.07 -1.36
CA ALA A 136 -19.15 3.76 -1.49
C ALA A 136 -18.81 4.60 -0.25
N GLN A 137 -19.81 5.21 0.40
CA GLN A 137 -19.63 5.92 1.65
C GLN A 137 -19.26 4.99 2.81
N LEU A 138 -19.92 3.83 2.95
CA LEU A 138 -19.53 2.81 3.94
C LEU A 138 -18.13 2.27 3.67
N ALA A 139 -17.80 1.99 2.41
CA ALA A 139 -16.47 1.54 2.00
C ALA A 139 -15.38 2.56 2.35
N PHE A 140 -15.65 3.85 2.13
CA PHE A 140 -14.73 4.93 2.51
C PHE A 140 -14.40 4.92 4.02
N VAL A 141 -15.41 4.66 4.86
CA VAL A 141 -15.23 4.55 6.32
C VAL A 141 -14.50 3.25 6.66
N PHE A 142 -14.87 2.13 6.04
CA PHE A 142 -14.24 0.83 6.26
C PHE A 142 -12.74 0.85 5.95
N GLU A 143 -12.35 1.42 4.80
CA GLU A 143 -10.94 1.53 4.38
C GLU A 143 -10.07 2.33 5.35
N ARG A 144 -10.68 3.22 6.14
CA ARG A 144 -10.03 4.05 7.17
C ARG A 144 -10.25 3.53 8.59
N SER A 145 -10.93 2.39 8.72
CA SER A 145 -11.22 1.77 10.00
C SER A 145 -10.11 0.80 10.44
N PRO A 146 -10.03 0.46 11.73
CA PRO A 146 -9.14 -0.60 12.22
C PRO A 146 -9.45 -2.00 11.67
N TYR A 147 -10.60 -2.19 11.02
CA TYR A 147 -11.03 -3.48 10.46
C TYR A 147 -10.51 -3.72 9.05
N MET A 148 -9.91 -2.71 8.41
CA MET A 148 -9.29 -2.87 7.11
C MET A 148 -8.08 -3.80 7.19
N GLU A 149 -7.99 -4.76 6.27
CA GLU A 149 -6.86 -5.69 6.20
C GLU A 149 -5.53 -4.88 6.11
N PRO A 150 -4.64 -4.95 7.11
CA PRO A 150 -3.44 -4.09 7.11
C PRO A 150 -2.52 -4.31 5.91
N GLY A 151 -2.57 -5.52 5.33
CA GLY A 151 -1.80 -5.95 4.17
C GLY A 151 -2.36 -5.51 2.82
N TYR A 152 -3.62 -5.06 2.75
CA TYR A 152 -4.21 -4.63 1.48
C TYR A 152 -3.45 -3.42 0.93
N ARG A 153 -3.02 -3.55 -0.33
CA ARG A 153 -2.20 -2.59 -1.08
C ARG A 153 -0.90 -2.20 -0.41
N ARG A 154 -0.48 -2.90 0.65
CA ARG A 154 0.77 -2.61 1.34
C ARG A 154 1.91 -3.26 0.58
N TYR A 155 2.80 -2.45 0.03
CA TYR A 155 3.96 -2.93 -0.72
C TYR A 155 4.95 -3.64 0.22
N PRO A 156 5.53 -4.79 -0.18
CA PRO A 156 6.35 -5.61 0.72
C PRO A 156 7.79 -5.09 0.88
N VAL A 157 8.23 -4.17 0.03
CA VAL A 157 9.52 -3.48 0.19
C VAL A 157 9.27 -2.16 0.92
N CYS A 158 10.08 -1.88 1.94
CA CYS A 158 10.01 -0.66 2.73
C CYS A 158 11.40 -0.01 2.81
N ARG A 159 11.43 1.28 3.12
CA ARG A 159 12.67 2.05 3.26
C ARG A 159 12.93 2.28 4.75
N VAL A 160 14.09 1.85 5.25
CA VAL A 160 14.47 2.13 6.64
C VAL A 160 14.74 3.61 6.81
N VAL A 161 14.13 4.22 7.83
CA VAL A 161 14.31 5.64 8.16
C VAL A 161 15.23 5.70 9.37
N GLY A 162 16.38 6.36 9.23
CA GLY A 162 17.30 6.61 10.35
C GLY A 162 18.06 5.38 10.84
N ASN A 163 19.19 5.10 10.21
CA ASN A 163 20.25 4.25 10.75
C ASN A 163 21.60 4.93 10.58
#